data_AF-A0A5N6D2U4-F1
#
_entry.id   AF-A0A5N6D2U4-F1
#
_cell.length_a   1.000
_cell.length_b   1.000
_cell.length_c   1.000
_cell.angle_alpha   90.00
_cell.angle_beta   90.00
_cell.angle_gamma   90.00
#
_symmetry.space_group_name_H-M   'P 1'
#
loop_
_entity.id
_entity.type
_entity.pdbx_description
1 polymer ?
#
loop_
_entity_poly.entity_id
_entity_poly.type
_entity_poly.pdbx_seq_one_letter_code
_entity_poly.pdbx_strand_id
1 'polypeptide(L)'
;MAEPIDLASSLLALATFAFKASSSLYETVNSFRSHTKRVRDLIDELESLSGVLAPLQELLDTTTDENLSILELPLRRCGNACSEFEQEIIKYSSRSANRTSFRDWAKLQYLGDDINGFTRMLSGYKLTISIALTDASLHKSSVTAEAIESYKDIIETAKADLESHLETIHDKLQRIVGQTVTAEDLDTLELRRIKEEHMSTEKCLQICAQFFDHINQIQLSTKSSNSSAGLSGSDTCPERVTDKSLQECKKKLAGTITQLEKHMQDLTDRLLVKSKAAMTSEQDILELKGLQYD
;
A
#
# COMPACT_ATOMS: atom_id res chain seq x y z
N MET A 1 11.88 33.11 -5.86
CA MET A 1 10.74 32.80 -4.96
C MET A 1 10.04 31.62 -5.59
N ALA A 2 10.29 30.41 -5.08
CA ALA A 2 9.61 29.21 -5.55
C ALA A 2 8.30 29.14 -4.76
N GLU A 3 7.17 29.15 -5.47
CA GLU A 3 5.86 28.86 -4.88
C GLU A 3 5.91 27.45 -4.26
N PRO A 4 5.26 27.24 -3.10
CA PRO A 4 5.09 25.90 -2.58
C PRO A 4 4.21 25.15 -3.59
N ILE A 5 4.77 24.12 -4.23
CA ILE A 5 3.94 23.13 -4.93
C ILE A 5 3.04 22.55 -3.84
N ASP A 6 1.78 22.96 -3.92
CA ASP A 6 0.74 22.62 -2.96
C ASP A 6 0.60 21.09 -2.90
N LEU A 7 0.79 20.51 -1.73
CA LEU A 7 0.76 19.05 -1.51
C LEU A 7 -0.57 18.43 -1.94
N ALA A 8 -1.66 19.20 -1.93
CA ALA A 8 -2.95 18.79 -2.48
C ALA A 8 -2.88 18.61 -4.01
N SER A 9 -2.14 19.47 -4.71
CA SER A 9 -1.95 19.40 -6.17
C SER A 9 -1.14 18.16 -6.58
N SER A 10 -0.15 17.77 -5.79
CA SER A 10 0.61 16.52 -6.06
C SER A 10 -0.24 15.27 -5.79
N LEU A 11 -1.07 15.26 -4.74
CA LEU A 11 -1.92 14.13 -4.40
C LEU A 11 -3.04 13.93 -5.41
N LEU A 12 -3.72 15.01 -5.83
CA LEU A 12 -4.72 14.97 -6.89
C LEU A 12 -4.12 14.47 -8.21
N ALA A 13 -2.91 14.89 -8.54
CA ALA A 13 -2.20 14.41 -9.72
C ALA A 13 -1.94 12.90 -9.64
N LEU A 14 -1.57 12.37 -8.47
CA LEU A 14 -1.38 10.94 -8.24
C LEU A 14 -2.68 10.14 -8.32
N ALA A 15 -3.77 10.62 -7.72
CA ALA A 15 -5.09 10.00 -7.82
C ALA A 15 -5.56 9.95 -9.29
N THR A 16 -5.35 11.06 -10.02
CA THR A 16 -5.65 11.15 -11.46
C THR A 16 -4.80 10.21 -12.30
N PHE A 17 -3.51 10.09 -11.98
CA PHE A 17 -2.62 9.14 -12.63
C PHE A 17 -3.09 7.70 -12.39
N ALA A 18 -3.36 7.32 -11.14
CA ALA A 18 -3.84 5.99 -10.81
C ALA A 18 -5.17 5.66 -11.52
N PHE A 19 -6.12 6.60 -11.53
CA PHE A 19 -7.41 6.43 -12.21
C PHE A 19 -7.26 6.21 -13.72
N LYS A 20 -6.39 7.00 -14.37
CA LYS A 20 -6.12 6.85 -15.81
C LYS A 20 -5.42 5.53 -16.11
N ALA A 21 -4.44 5.14 -15.29
CA ALA A 21 -3.72 3.89 -15.46
C ALA A 21 -4.62 2.66 -15.26
N SER A 22 -5.48 2.66 -14.23
CA SER A 22 -6.44 1.57 -13.99
C SER A 22 -7.47 1.47 -15.13
N SER A 23 -7.95 2.60 -15.62
CA SER A 23 -8.89 2.67 -16.74
C SER A 23 -8.27 2.18 -18.06
N SER A 24 -7.04 2.60 -18.36
CA SER A 24 -6.30 2.12 -19.54
C SER A 24 -6.10 0.61 -19.48
N LEU A 25 -5.66 0.10 -18.32
CA LEU A 25 -5.50 -1.33 -18.12
C LEU A 25 -6.83 -2.10 -18.27
N TYR A 26 -7.93 -1.56 -17.73
CA TYR A 26 -9.27 -2.13 -17.91
C TYR A 26 -9.64 -2.23 -19.40
N GLU A 27 -9.48 -1.15 -20.17
CA GLU A 27 -9.76 -1.14 -21.60
C GLU A 27 -8.91 -2.17 -22.35
N THR A 28 -7.61 -2.22 -22.04
CA THR A 28 -6.67 -3.18 -22.60
C THR A 28 -7.11 -4.61 -22.32
N VAL A 29 -7.39 -4.97 -21.06
CA VAL A 29 -7.81 -6.34 -20.66
C VAL A 29 -9.16 -6.70 -21.29
N ASN A 30 -10.12 -5.79 -21.26
CA ASN A 30 -11.48 -6.00 -21.79
C ASN A 30 -11.50 -6.17 -23.32
N SER A 31 -10.57 -5.54 -24.04
CA SER A 31 -10.45 -5.66 -25.50
C SER A 31 -10.26 -7.10 -25.99
N PHE A 32 -9.64 -7.96 -25.18
CA PHE A 32 -9.38 -9.37 -25.50
C PHE A 32 -10.60 -10.29 -25.30
N ARG A 33 -11.70 -9.78 -24.71
CA ARG A 33 -12.96 -10.51 -24.50
C ARG A 33 -12.77 -11.93 -23.91
N SER A 34 -11.88 -12.06 -22.92
CA SER A 34 -11.56 -13.35 -22.32
C SER A 34 -12.73 -13.91 -21.50
N HIS A 35 -12.96 -15.23 -21.61
CA HIS A 35 -13.97 -15.93 -20.82
C HIS A 35 -13.40 -16.69 -19.61
N THR A 36 -12.12 -16.51 -19.30
CA THR A 36 -11.54 -17.16 -18.12
C THR A 36 -11.95 -16.43 -16.84
N LYS A 37 -12.23 -17.18 -15.76
CA LYS A 37 -12.65 -16.60 -14.48
C LYS A 37 -11.65 -15.56 -13.98
N ARG A 38 -10.36 -15.90 -13.93
CA ARG A 38 -9.28 -15.00 -13.45
C ARG A 38 -9.22 -13.64 -14.18
N VAL A 39 -9.56 -13.60 -15.48
CA VAL A 39 -9.55 -12.34 -16.24
C VAL A 39 -10.81 -11.53 -15.96
N ARG A 40 -11.97 -12.19 -15.76
CA ARG A 40 -13.17 -11.49 -15.29
C ARG A 40 -12.98 -10.91 -13.90
N ASP A 41 -12.44 -11.71 -12.97
CA ASP A 41 -12.15 -11.25 -11.61
C ASP A 41 -11.22 -10.02 -11.62
N LEU A 42 -10.21 -9.99 -12.52
CA LEU A 42 -9.37 -8.81 -12.73
C LEU A 42 -10.14 -7.60 -13.29
N ILE A 43 -11.03 -7.81 -14.26
CA ILE A 43 -11.87 -6.74 -14.84
C ILE A 43 -12.77 -6.14 -13.76
N ASP A 44 -13.45 -6.99 -12.98
CA ASP A 44 -14.35 -6.57 -11.90
C ASP A 44 -13.58 -5.78 -10.82
N GLU A 45 -12.36 -6.21 -10.49
CA GLU A 45 -11.50 -5.51 -9.54
C GLU A 45 -11.01 -4.16 -10.09
N LEU A 46 -10.65 -4.07 -11.38
CA LEU A 46 -10.26 -2.80 -12.02
C LEU A 46 -11.41 -1.80 -12.07
N GLU A 47 -12.63 -2.26 -12.36
CA GLU A 47 -13.83 -1.42 -12.32
C GLU A 47 -14.09 -0.92 -10.90
N SER A 48 -13.98 -1.80 -9.90
CA SER A 48 -14.13 -1.46 -8.49
C SER A 48 -13.07 -0.46 -8.01
N LEU A 49 -11.82 -0.62 -8.46
CA LEU A 49 -10.72 0.28 -8.16
C LEU A 49 -10.95 1.68 -8.78
N SER A 50 -11.36 1.75 -10.05
CA SER A 50 -11.74 3.01 -10.68
C SER A 50 -12.94 3.66 -9.97
N GLY A 51 -13.86 2.85 -9.46
CA GLY A 51 -15.03 3.28 -8.68
C GLY A 51 -14.68 3.95 -7.34
N VAL A 52 -13.51 3.64 -6.75
CA VAL A 52 -13.03 4.33 -5.52
C VAL A 52 -12.06 5.47 -5.83
N LEU A 53 -11.34 5.40 -6.95
CA LEU A 53 -10.42 6.46 -7.37
C LEU A 53 -11.17 7.73 -7.85
N ALA A 54 -12.30 7.60 -8.53
CA ALA A 54 -13.08 8.76 -8.99
C ALA A 54 -13.62 9.61 -7.82
N PRO A 55 -14.31 9.05 -6.80
CA PRO A 55 -14.71 9.80 -5.61
C PRO A 55 -13.54 10.40 -4.84
N LEU A 56 -12.37 9.77 -4.87
CA LEU A 56 -11.17 10.31 -4.24
C LEU A 56 -10.69 11.57 -4.95
N GLN A 57 -10.74 11.61 -6.29
CA GLN A 57 -10.41 12.83 -7.05
C GLN A 57 -11.38 13.97 -6.70
N GLU A 58 -12.69 13.70 -6.66
CA GLU A 58 -13.70 14.70 -6.28
C GLU A 58 -13.49 15.21 -4.84
N LEU A 59 -13.12 14.31 -3.93
CA LEU A 59 -12.79 14.68 -2.56
C LEU A 59 -11.58 15.62 -2.52
N LEU A 60 -10.50 15.27 -3.22
CA LEU A 60 -9.26 16.06 -3.28
C LEU A 60 -9.43 17.42 -3.98
N ASP A 61 -10.34 17.51 -4.94
CA ASP A 61 -10.70 18.79 -5.58
C ASP A 61 -11.41 19.75 -4.61
N THR A 62 -12.07 19.21 -3.58
CA THR A 62 -12.92 19.99 -2.65
C THR A 62 -12.29 20.18 -1.27
N THR A 63 -11.18 19.52 -0.96
CA THR A 63 -10.58 19.53 0.39
C THR A 63 -9.06 19.61 0.34
N THR A 64 -8.48 20.40 1.24
CA THR A 64 -7.03 20.44 1.52
C THR A 64 -6.71 19.64 2.78
N ASP A 65 -7.38 18.50 2.98
CA ASP A 65 -7.17 17.67 4.16
C ASP A 65 -5.78 17.02 4.13
N GLU A 66 -4.89 17.48 5.00
CA GLU A 66 -3.54 16.96 5.14
C GLU A 66 -3.53 15.47 5.53
N ASN A 67 -4.61 14.94 6.12
CA ASN A 67 -4.73 13.53 6.48
C ASN A 67 -4.70 12.62 5.24
N LEU A 68 -5.09 13.10 4.06
CA LEU A 68 -5.07 12.31 2.84
C LEU A 68 -3.66 12.14 2.23
N SER A 69 -2.67 12.94 2.67
CA SER A 69 -1.28 12.84 2.21
C SER A 69 -0.67 11.45 2.42
N ILE A 70 -1.19 10.68 3.39
CA ILE A 70 -0.79 9.29 3.64
C ILE A 70 -1.00 8.36 2.44
N LEU A 71 -1.90 8.73 1.51
CA LEU A 71 -2.19 7.98 0.29
C LEU A 71 -1.16 8.22 -0.83
N GLU A 72 -0.22 9.15 -0.69
CA GLU A 72 0.73 9.48 -1.76
C GLU A 72 1.47 8.25 -2.30
N LEU A 73 2.02 7.43 -1.39
CA LEU A 73 2.76 6.23 -1.76
C LEU A 73 1.83 5.13 -2.33
N PRO A 74 0.69 4.78 -1.68
CA PRO A 74 -0.31 3.88 -2.25
C PRO A 74 -0.78 4.26 -3.66
N LEU A 75 -1.14 5.53 -3.90
CA LEU A 75 -1.65 5.97 -5.20
C LEU A 75 -0.58 5.90 -6.28
N ARG A 76 0.64 6.35 -5.95
CA ARG A 76 1.77 6.27 -6.89
C ARG A 76 2.05 4.83 -7.29
N ARG A 77 2.12 3.91 -6.31
CA ARG A 77 2.41 2.50 -6.59
C ARG A 77 1.26 1.83 -7.32
N CYS A 78 0.02 2.09 -6.94
CA CYS A 78 -1.18 1.59 -7.63
C CYS A 78 -1.18 1.98 -9.12
N GLY A 79 -0.93 3.26 -9.43
CA GLY A 79 -0.85 3.73 -10.82
C GLY A 79 0.29 3.09 -11.59
N ASN A 80 1.49 3.03 -10.98
CA ASN A 80 2.64 2.35 -11.58
C ASN A 80 2.35 0.87 -11.86
N ALA A 81 1.74 0.17 -10.90
CA ALA A 81 1.41 -1.25 -11.04
C ALA A 81 0.44 -1.48 -12.20
N CYS A 82 -0.59 -0.63 -12.35
CA CYS A 82 -1.52 -0.70 -13.48
C CYS A 82 -0.80 -0.49 -14.82
N SER A 83 0.04 0.56 -14.92
CA SER A 83 0.79 0.86 -16.16
C SER A 83 1.83 -0.21 -16.50
N GLU A 84 2.55 -0.72 -15.50
CA GLU A 84 3.56 -1.77 -15.68
C GLU A 84 2.90 -3.09 -16.12
N PHE A 85 1.77 -3.46 -15.53
CA PHE A 85 1.03 -4.67 -15.92
C PHE A 85 0.45 -4.56 -17.32
N GLU A 86 -0.09 -3.40 -17.68
CA GLU A 86 -0.56 -3.12 -19.04
C GLU A 86 0.57 -3.26 -20.07
N GLN A 87 1.76 -2.74 -19.77
CA GLN A 87 2.93 -2.89 -20.63
C GLN A 87 3.33 -4.35 -20.83
N GLU A 88 3.26 -5.18 -19.78
CA GLU A 88 3.50 -6.62 -19.93
C GLU A 88 2.44 -7.28 -20.84
N ILE A 89 1.15 -6.93 -20.70
CA ILE A 89 0.11 -7.44 -21.60
C ILE A 89 0.40 -7.03 -23.07
N ILE A 90 0.73 -5.76 -23.31
CA ILE A 90 1.03 -5.24 -24.65
C ILE A 90 2.27 -5.94 -25.24
N LYS A 91 3.32 -6.10 -24.45
CA LYS A 91 4.56 -6.79 -24.84
C LYS A 91 4.31 -8.24 -25.23
N TYR A 92 3.49 -8.97 -24.48
CA TYR A 92 3.13 -10.35 -24.84
C TYR A 92 2.21 -10.40 -26.07
N SER A 93 1.26 -9.47 -26.21
CA SER A 93 0.32 -9.47 -27.34
C SER A 93 0.97 -9.11 -28.68
N SER A 94 1.95 -8.21 -28.69
CA SER A 94 2.70 -7.82 -29.90
C SER A 94 3.50 -8.97 -30.54
N ARG A 95 3.80 -10.03 -29.76
CA ARG A 95 4.53 -11.23 -30.22
C ARG A 95 3.60 -12.29 -30.82
N SER A 96 2.28 -12.14 -30.68
CA SER A 96 1.28 -13.06 -31.21
C SER A 96 0.77 -12.58 -32.57
N ALA A 97 0.83 -13.45 -33.59
CA ALA A 97 0.34 -13.16 -34.93
C ALA A 97 -1.20 -12.95 -35.00
N ASN A 98 -1.93 -13.29 -33.94
CA ASN A 98 -3.39 -13.17 -33.89
C ASN A 98 -3.80 -12.26 -32.72
N ARG A 99 -4.12 -10.99 -33.03
CA ARG A 99 -4.37 -9.89 -32.08
C ARG A 99 -5.61 -10.08 -31.19
N THR A 100 -6.52 -10.99 -31.55
CA THR A 100 -7.86 -11.09 -30.95
C THR A 100 -8.01 -12.23 -29.94
N SER A 101 -7.01 -13.09 -29.74
CA SER A 101 -7.06 -14.09 -28.66
C SER A 101 -5.73 -14.14 -27.91
N PHE A 102 -5.67 -13.45 -26.76
CA PHE A 102 -4.59 -13.67 -25.81
C PHE A 102 -4.81 -15.04 -25.14
N ARG A 103 -4.25 -16.10 -25.70
CA ARG A 103 -4.38 -17.48 -25.16
C ARG A 103 -3.43 -17.75 -24.00
N ASP A 104 -2.46 -16.88 -23.78
CA ASP A 104 -1.37 -17.06 -22.83
C ASP A 104 -1.57 -16.33 -21.49
N TRP A 105 -2.82 -16.05 -21.08
CA TRP A 105 -3.12 -15.47 -19.75
C TRP A 105 -2.47 -16.24 -18.59
N ALA A 106 -2.25 -17.55 -18.75
CA ALA A 106 -1.59 -18.37 -17.74
C ALA A 106 -0.07 -18.10 -17.59
N LYS A 107 0.57 -17.48 -18.58
CA LYS A 107 2.01 -17.17 -18.58
C LYS A 107 2.30 -15.73 -18.18
N LEU A 108 1.27 -14.88 -18.09
CA LEU A 108 1.43 -13.50 -17.69
C LEU A 108 1.78 -13.47 -16.20
N GLN A 109 2.90 -12.85 -15.90
CA GLN A 109 3.38 -12.68 -14.54
C GLN A 109 3.73 -11.22 -14.26
N TYR A 110 3.58 -10.84 -13.01
CA TYR A 110 3.96 -9.52 -12.53
C TYR A 110 4.50 -9.61 -11.12
N LEU A 111 5.74 -9.13 -10.93
CA LEU A 111 6.52 -9.31 -9.70
C LEU A 111 6.50 -10.77 -9.22
N GLY A 112 6.65 -11.71 -10.17
CA GLY A 112 6.61 -13.15 -9.93
C GLY A 112 5.23 -13.76 -9.67
N ASP A 113 4.15 -12.98 -9.61
CA ASP A 113 2.79 -13.48 -9.38
C ASP A 113 1.99 -13.67 -10.67
N ASP A 114 1.01 -14.55 -10.62
CA ASP A 114 -0.02 -14.67 -11.65
C ASP A 114 -1.06 -13.53 -11.56
N ILE A 115 -2.03 -13.57 -12.48
CA ILE A 115 -3.15 -12.61 -12.52
C ILE A 115 -3.91 -12.53 -11.20
N ASN A 116 -4.04 -13.64 -10.46
CA ASN A 116 -4.76 -13.64 -9.18
C ASN A 116 -3.96 -12.92 -8.10
N GLY A 117 -2.62 -13.06 -8.08
CA GLY A 117 -1.76 -12.26 -7.20
C GLY A 117 -1.85 -10.76 -7.51
N PHE A 118 -1.81 -10.39 -8.79
CA PHE A 118 -2.02 -8.99 -9.20
C PHE A 118 -3.41 -8.46 -8.80
N THR A 119 -4.45 -9.27 -8.97
CA THR A 119 -5.83 -8.90 -8.58
C THR A 119 -5.93 -8.68 -7.07
N ARG A 120 -5.31 -9.54 -6.25
CA ARG A 120 -5.26 -9.37 -4.79
C ARG A 120 -4.54 -8.08 -4.38
N MET A 121 -3.42 -7.77 -5.03
CA MET A 121 -2.70 -6.51 -4.84
C MET A 121 -3.59 -5.28 -5.12
N LEU A 122 -4.31 -5.27 -6.24
CA LEU A 122 -5.26 -4.19 -6.55
C LEU A 122 -6.38 -4.08 -5.51
N SER A 123 -6.88 -5.21 -5.03
CA SER A 123 -7.90 -5.22 -3.96
C SER A 123 -7.39 -4.56 -2.68
N GLY A 124 -6.13 -4.79 -2.30
CA GLY A 124 -5.48 -4.11 -1.17
C GLY A 124 -5.45 -2.59 -1.33
N TYR A 125 -5.12 -2.09 -2.54
CA TYR A 125 -5.18 -0.65 -2.83
C TYR A 125 -6.60 -0.11 -2.78
N LYS A 126 -7.55 -0.79 -3.43
CA LYS A 126 -8.96 -0.41 -3.44
C LYS A 126 -9.49 -0.27 -2.00
N LEU A 127 -9.30 -1.29 -1.16
CA LEU A 127 -9.76 -1.26 0.23
C LEU A 127 -9.11 -0.13 1.03
N THR A 128 -7.81 0.11 0.84
CA THR A 128 -7.11 1.24 1.47
C THR A 128 -7.71 2.59 1.07
N ILE A 129 -8.01 2.78 -0.20
CA ILE A 129 -8.63 4.01 -0.72
C ILE A 129 -10.07 4.14 -0.19
N SER A 130 -10.85 3.06 -0.16
CA SER A 130 -12.19 3.04 0.43
C SER A 130 -12.17 3.43 1.90
N ILE A 131 -11.19 2.94 2.67
CA ILE A 131 -10.98 3.29 4.07
C ILE A 131 -10.73 4.80 4.21
N ALA A 132 -9.81 5.37 3.43
CA ALA A 132 -9.50 6.80 3.50
C ALA A 132 -10.70 7.68 3.09
N LEU A 133 -11.46 7.28 2.06
CA LEU A 133 -12.70 7.96 1.67
C LEU A 133 -13.75 7.94 2.79
N THR A 134 -13.88 6.79 3.44
CA THR A 134 -14.79 6.61 4.57
C THR A 134 -14.37 7.50 5.72
N ASP A 135 -13.09 7.50 6.08
CA ASP A 135 -12.52 8.33 7.14
C ASP A 135 -12.80 9.82 6.96
N ALA A 136 -12.52 10.33 5.75
CA ALA A 136 -12.84 11.71 5.38
C ALA A 136 -14.34 12.02 5.43
N SER A 137 -15.19 11.02 5.17
CA SER A 137 -16.65 11.15 5.28
C SER A 137 -17.13 11.18 6.73
N LEU A 138 -16.50 10.40 7.63
CA LEU A 138 -16.82 10.41 9.07
C LEU A 138 -16.52 11.76 9.70
N HIS A 139 -15.45 12.44 9.26
CA HIS A 139 -15.16 13.81 9.70
C HIS A 139 -16.28 14.81 9.38
N LYS A 140 -17.10 14.54 8.36
CA LYS A 140 -18.14 15.46 7.86
C LYS A 140 -19.55 15.17 8.39
N SER A 141 -19.82 13.99 8.93
CA SER A 141 -21.19 13.53 9.24
C SER A 141 -21.29 12.81 10.58
N SER A 142 -22.47 12.83 11.21
CA SER A 142 -22.75 11.99 12.39
C SER A 142 -22.93 10.53 11.96
N VAL A 143 -22.10 9.63 12.47
CA VAL A 143 -22.07 8.22 12.08
C VAL A 143 -23.04 7.39 12.91
N THR A 144 -23.77 6.46 12.28
CA THR A 144 -24.64 5.49 12.98
C THR A 144 -23.83 4.31 13.53
N ALA A 145 -24.31 3.66 14.59
CA ALA A 145 -23.62 2.50 15.17
C ALA A 145 -23.46 1.33 14.18
N GLU A 146 -24.44 1.12 13.30
CA GLU A 146 -24.42 0.10 12.23
C GLU A 146 -23.33 0.38 11.19
N ALA A 147 -23.13 1.64 10.81
CA ALA A 147 -22.07 2.03 9.89
C ALA A 147 -20.69 1.77 10.50
N ILE A 148 -20.52 2.03 11.80
CA ILE A 148 -19.25 1.79 12.49
C ILE A 148 -18.87 0.29 12.48
N GLU A 149 -19.83 -0.60 12.73
CA GLU A 149 -19.53 -2.05 12.73
C GLU A 149 -19.15 -2.55 11.33
N SER A 150 -19.89 -2.11 10.30
CA SER A 150 -19.54 -2.38 8.89
C SER A 150 -18.12 -1.91 8.53
N TYR A 151 -17.69 -0.75 9.06
CA TYR A 151 -16.33 -0.26 8.82
C TYR A 151 -15.26 -1.10 9.51
N LYS A 152 -15.54 -1.67 10.69
CA LYS A 152 -14.59 -2.58 11.35
C LYS A 152 -14.36 -3.83 10.50
N ASP A 153 -15.41 -4.44 9.97
CA ASP A 153 -15.30 -5.60 9.09
C ASP A 153 -14.44 -5.31 7.85
N ILE A 154 -14.64 -4.12 7.23
CA ILE A 154 -13.84 -3.68 6.08
C ILE A 154 -12.37 -3.50 6.45
N ILE A 155 -12.07 -2.91 7.61
CA ILE A 155 -10.69 -2.70 8.07
C ILE A 155 -10.01 -4.02 8.38
N GLU A 156 -10.70 -4.94 9.07
CA GLU A 156 -10.15 -6.26 9.40
C GLU A 156 -9.85 -7.06 8.14
N THR A 157 -10.76 -7.02 7.15
CA THR A 157 -10.55 -7.65 5.84
C THR A 157 -9.36 -7.03 5.12
N ALA A 158 -9.29 -5.70 5.03
CA ALA A 158 -8.19 -4.99 4.37
C ALA A 158 -6.85 -5.32 5.03
N LYS A 159 -6.81 -5.36 6.36
CA LYS A 159 -5.60 -5.69 7.11
C LYS A 159 -5.14 -7.13 6.82
N ALA A 160 -6.05 -8.10 6.88
CA ALA A 160 -5.71 -9.50 6.60
C ALA A 160 -5.17 -9.70 5.17
N ASP A 161 -5.80 -9.06 4.19
CA ASP A 161 -5.37 -9.13 2.78
C ASP A 161 -4.00 -8.47 2.57
N LEU A 162 -3.77 -7.30 3.17
CA LEU A 162 -2.49 -6.58 3.09
C LEU A 162 -1.37 -7.31 3.83
N GLU A 163 -1.63 -7.92 4.99
CA GLU A 163 -0.66 -8.74 5.73
C GLU A 163 -0.23 -9.96 4.90
N SER A 164 -1.20 -10.68 4.30
CA SER A 164 -0.91 -11.81 3.41
C SER A 164 -0.11 -11.40 2.17
N HIS A 165 -0.41 -10.22 1.61
CA HIS A 165 0.34 -9.65 0.50
C HIS A 165 1.78 -9.28 0.92
N LEU A 166 1.96 -8.69 2.11
CA LEU A 166 3.26 -8.32 2.64
C LEU A 166 4.17 -9.54 2.87
N GLU A 167 3.62 -10.63 3.41
CA GLU A 167 4.33 -11.92 3.52
C GLU A 167 4.80 -12.41 2.15
N THR A 168 3.93 -12.34 1.15
CA THR A 168 4.26 -12.74 -0.24
C THR A 168 5.38 -11.87 -0.83
N ILE A 169 5.39 -10.56 -0.55
CA ILE A 169 6.46 -9.64 -0.96
C ILE A 169 7.77 -9.98 -0.25
N HIS A 170 7.72 -10.30 1.05
CA HIS A 170 8.89 -10.67 1.84
C HIS A 170 9.56 -11.93 1.30
N ASP A 171 8.78 -12.96 1.01
CA ASP A 171 9.26 -14.21 0.40
C ASP A 171 9.97 -13.96 -0.94
N LYS A 172 9.48 -13.00 -1.73
CA LYS A 172 10.11 -12.61 -3.01
C LYS A 172 11.43 -11.88 -2.79
N LEU A 173 11.47 -10.94 -1.85
CA LEU A 173 12.72 -10.23 -1.51
C LEU A 173 13.80 -11.21 -1.05
N GLN A 174 13.45 -12.17 -0.19
CA GLN A 174 14.38 -13.19 0.27
C GLN A 174 14.89 -14.08 -0.86
N ARG A 175 14.03 -14.45 -1.80
CA ARG A 175 14.40 -15.28 -2.95
C ARG A 175 15.37 -14.57 -3.88
N ILE A 176 15.13 -13.29 -4.18
CA ILE A 176 16.00 -12.48 -5.03
C ILE A 176 17.37 -12.31 -4.38
N VAL A 177 17.42 -11.98 -3.08
CA VAL A 177 18.68 -11.86 -2.33
C VAL A 177 19.45 -13.19 -2.29
N GLY A 178 18.75 -14.33 -2.30
CA GLY A 178 19.37 -15.65 -2.41
C GLY A 178 19.89 -15.99 -3.83
N GLN A 179 19.39 -15.30 -4.87
CA GLN A 179 19.66 -15.58 -6.29
C GLN A 179 20.63 -14.59 -6.97
N THR A 180 21.00 -13.48 -6.32
CA THR A 180 21.90 -12.41 -6.83
C THR A 180 23.33 -12.84 -7.18
N VAL A 181 23.61 -14.13 -7.35
CA VAL A 181 24.87 -14.67 -7.86
C VAL A 181 24.87 -14.78 -9.40
N THR A 182 23.73 -14.63 -10.11
CA THR A 182 23.67 -15.05 -11.54
C THR A 182 22.97 -14.17 -12.58
N ALA A 183 22.33 -13.03 -12.28
CA ALA A 183 21.75 -12.17 -13.33
C ALA A 183 21.79 -10.67 -12.96
N GLU A 184 22.37 -9.85 -13.83
CA GLU A 184 22.46 -8.40 -13.64
C GLU A 184 21.52 -7.64 -14.60
N ASP A 185 21.13 -6.43 -14.19
CA ASP A 185 20.11 -5.51 -14.73
C ASP A 185 18.62 -5.86 -14.53
N LEU A 186 18.09 -6.99 -15.00
CA LEU A 186 16.66 -7.32 -14.86
C LEU A 186 16.25 -7.51 -13.39
N ASP A 187 17.11 -8.19 -12.63
CA ASP A 187 16.96 -8.39 -11.19
C ASP A 187 16.96 -7.05 -10.44
N THR A 188 17.65 -6.03 -10.96
CA THR A 188 17.72 -4.71 -10.29
C THR A 188 16.44 -3.90 -10.43
N LEU A 189 15.76 -3.98 -11.59
CA LEU A 189 14.49 -3.30 -11.82
C LEU A 189 13.34 -4.00 -11.08
N GLU A 190 13.31 -5.33 -11.14
CA GLU A 190 12.30 -6.12 -10.41
C GLU A 190 12.45 -5.94 -8.90
N LEU A 191 13.69 -5.98 -8.38
CA LEU A 191 13.96 -5.69 -6.97
C LEU A 191 13.48 -4.29 -6.55
N ARG A 192 13.65 -3.28 -7.41
CA ARG A 192 13.14 -1.93 -7.15
C ARG A 192 11.62 -1.93 -7.04
N ARG A 193 10.91 -2.53 -8.00
CA ARG A 193 9.45 -2.59 -8.00
C ARG A 193 8.91 -3.34 -6.78
N ILE A 194 9.54 -4.45 -6.38
CA ILE A 194 9.17 -5.20 -5.18
C ILE A 194 9.40 -4.37 -3.91
N LYS A 195 10.48 -3.58 -3.84
CA LYS A 195 10.71 -2.67 -2.71
C LYS A 195 9.68 -1.53 -2.66
N GLU A 196 9.33 -0.95 -3.80
CA GLU A 196 8.28 0.08 -3.87
C GLU A 196 6.93 -0.50 -3.42
N GLU A 197 6.64 -1.74 -3.85
CA GLU A 197 5.45 -2.48 -3.44
C GLU A 197 5.43 -2.71 -1.93
N HIS A 198 6.54 -3.20 -1.36
CA HIS A 198 6.70 -3.40 0.10
C HIS A 198 6.36 -2.13 0.88
N MET A 199 7.05 -1.03 0.56
CA MET A 199 6.86 0.26 1.24
C MET A 199 5.40 0.74 1.12
N SER A 200 4.79 0.50 -0.04
CA SER A 200 3.41 0.88 -0.28
C SER A 200 2.43 0.02 0.53
N THR A 201 2.63 -1.28 0.62
CA THR A 201 1.79 -2.19 1.41
C THR A 201 1.89 -1.88 2.91
N GLU A 202 3.10 -1.59 3.41
CA GLU A 202 3.29 -1.12 4.79
C GLU A 202 2.51 0.18 5.04
N LYS A 203 2.53 1.10 4.07
CA LYS A 203 1.77 2.35 4.18
C LYS A 203 0.26 2.11 4.20
N CYS A 204 -0.25 1.18 3.38
CA CYS A 204 -1.65 0.75 3.41
C CYS A 204 -2.05 0.20 4.79
N LEU A 205 -1.20 -0.62 5.42
CA LEU A 205 -1.43 -1.12 6.78
C LEU A 205 -1.45 0.00 7.82
N GLN A 206 -0.56 0.98 7.69
CA GLN A 206 -0.56 2.16 8.56
C GLN A 206 -1.88 2.94 8.45
N ILE A 207 -2.41 3.10 7.25
CA ILE A 207 -3.70 3.77 7.01
C ILE A 207 -4.84 3.00 7.70
N CYS A 208 -4.88 1.68 7.54
CA CYS A 208 -5.87 0.83 8.20
C CYS A 208 -5.83 0.99 9.74
N ALA A 209 -4.62 1.00 10.32
CA ALA A 209 -4.44 1.17 11.75
C ALA A 209 -4.86 2.56 12.24
N GLN A 210 -4.54 3.62 11.50
CA GLN A 210 -4.94 5.00 11.83
C GLN A 210 -6.46 5.15 11.82
N PHE A 211 -7.13 4.60 10.81
CA PHE A 211 -8.58 4.66 10.73
C PHE A 211 -9.26 3.88 11.85
N PHE A 212 -8.74 2.69 12.19
CA PHE A 212 -9.22 1.91 13.33
C PHE A 212 -9.12 2.70 14.66
N ASP A 213 -8.00 3.38 14.88
CA ASP A 213 -7.79 4.24 16.05
C ASP A 213 -8.78 5.42 16.07
N HIS A 214 -9.12 6.00 14.91
CA HIS A 214 -10.09 7.08 14.81
C HIS A 214 -11.52 6.61 15.13
N ILE A 215 -11.93 5.46 14.58
CA ILE A 215 -13.24 4.86 14.89
C ILE A 215 -13.39 4.61 16.39
N ASN A 216 -12.37 4.06 17.05
CA ASN A 216 -12.41 3.81 18.49
C ASN A 216 -12.56 5.10 19.31
N GLN A 217 -11.92 6.20 18.87
CA GLN A 217 -12.07 7.51 19.51
C GLN A 217 -13.49 8.06 19.38
N ILE A 218 -14.11 7.92 18.19
CA ILE A 218 -15.49 8.32 17.97
C ILE A 218 -16.42 7.54 18.92
N GLN A 219 -16.26 6.22 19.02
CA GLN A 219 -17.09 5.37 19.91
C GLN A 219 -16.97 5.77 21.39
N LEU A 220 -15.75 6.06 21.87
CA LEU A 220 -15.52 6.50 23.25
C LEU A 220 -16.18 7.86 23.54
N SER A 221 -16.06 8.81 22.62
CA SER A 221 -16.67 10.14 22.73
C SER A 221 -18.20 10.06 22.82
N THR A 222 -18.84 9.27 21.94
CA THR A 222 -20.29 9.08 21.95
C THR A 222 -20.78 8.43 23.25
N LYS A 223 -20.03 7.45 23.79
CA LYS A 223 -20.39 6.78 25.05
C LYS A 223 -20.28 7.72 26.25
N SER A 224 -19.27 8.60 26.28
CA SER A 224 -19.11 9.61 27.34
C SER A 224 -20.24 10.64 27.33
N SER A 225 -20.71 11.08 26.17
CA SER A 225 -21.81 12.06 26.05
C SER A 225 -23.18 11.51 26.48
N ASN A 226 -23.43 10.22 26.25
CA ASN A 226 -24.67 9.56 26.68
C ASN A 226 -24.69 9.26 28.19
N SER A 227 -23.52 9.22 28.82
CA SER A 227 -23.38 8.98 30.26
C SER A 227 -23.65 10.23 31.11
N SER A 228 -23.61 11.43 30.53
CA SER A 228 -23.87 12.68 31.27
C SER A 228 -25.35 13.08 31.36
N ALA A 229 -26.26 12.33 30.73
CA ALA A 229 -27.70 12.58 30.77
C ALA A 229 -28.43 11.82 31.90
N GLY A 230 -27.73 10.98 32.66
CA GLY A 230 -28.30 10.22 33.76
C GLY A 230 -27.44 10.29 35.01
N LEU A 231 -28.08 10.68 36.12
CA LEU A 231 -27.62 10.61 37.52
C LEU A 231 -26.80 11.79 38.07
N SER A 232 -27.54 12.72 38.66
CA SER A 232 -27.20 13.26 39.98
C SER A 232 -26.98 12.12 40.98
N GLY A 233 -25.84 12.08 41.66
CA GLY A 233 -25.66 11.31 42.89
C GLY A 233 -24.25 10.78 43.14
N SER A 234 -23.47 11.53 43.93
CA SER A 234 -22.49 11.09 44.93
C SER A 234 -21.36 10.10 44.54
N ASP A 235 -20.16 10.69 44.55
CA ASP A 235 -18.90 10.22 45.14
C ASP A 235 -18.02 9.13 44.50
N THR A 236 -16.77 9.56 44.34
CA THR A 236 -15.50 8.82 44.23
C THR A 236 -15.20 8.10 42.92
N CYS A 237 -14.38 8.80 42.11
CA CYS A 237 -13.82 8.41 40.83
C CYS A 237 -12.70 7.35 40.97
N PRO A 238 -12.84 6.15 40.36
CA PRO A 238 -11.73 5.24 40.08
C PRO A 238 -11.24 5.35 38.62
N GLU A 239 -12.04 5.93 37.73
CA GLU A 239 -11.90 5.82 36.26
C GLU A 239 -10.77 6.68 35.69
N ARG A 240 -10.49 7.85 36.28
CA ARG A 240 -9.39 8.73 35.84
C ARG A 240 -7.99 8.17 36.08
N VAL A 241 -7.84 7.22 37.02
CA VAL A 241 -6.54 6.60 37.33
C VAL A 241 -6.18 5.55 36.28
N THR A 242 -7.18 4.79 35.80
CA THR A 242 -7.00 3.78 34.76
C THR A 242 -6.67 4.40 33.40
N ASP A 243 -7.38 5.45 32.98
CA ASP A 243 -7.11 6.12 31.69
C ASP A 243 -5.71 6.73 31.62
N LYS A 244 -5.27 7.38 32.72
CA LYS A 244 -3.93 7.98 32.78
C LYS A 244 -2.84 6.91 32.67
N SER A 245 -3.03 5.76 33.33
CA SER A 245 -2.09 4.64 33.26
C SER A 245 -2.08 3.97 31.87
N LEU A 246 -3.24 3.85 31.22
CA LEU A 246 -3.38 3.30 29.87
C LEU A 246 -2.72 4.20 28.84
N GLN A 247 -2.90 5.52 28.96
CA GLN A 247 -2.31 6.49 28.06
C GLN A 247 -0.79 6.60 28.25
N GLU A 248 -0.29 6.41 29.47
CA GLU A 248 1.13 6.26 29.73
C GLU A 248 1.69 4.97 29.11
N CYS A 249 0.93 3.87 29.15
CA CYS A 249 1.30 2.62 28.49
C CYS A 249 1.33 2.77 26.96
N LYS A 250 0.33 3.44 26.35
CA LYS A 250 0.30 3.74 24.91
C LYS A 250 1.52 4.58 24.49
N LYS A 251 1.89 5.60 25.28
CA LYS A 251 3.08 6.41 25.01
C LYS A 251 4.38 5.61 25.11
N LYS A 252 4.52 4.74 26.12
CA LYS A 252 5.68 3.86 26.26
C LYS A 252 5.78 2.87 25.10
N LEU A 253 4.66 2.28 24.69
CA LEU A 253 4.61 1.35 23.56
C LEU A 253 5.00 2.04 22.24
N ALA A 254 4.45 3.22 21.96
CA ALA A 254 4.84 4.01 20.78
C ALA A 254 6.34 4.38 20.81
N GLY A 255 6.88 4.71 21.99
CA GLY A 255 8.31 4.92 22.20
C GLY A 255 9.15 3.69 21.88
N THR A 256 8.71 2.49 22.30
CA THR A 256 9.43 1.26 21.99
C THR A 256 9.34 0.88 20.51
N ILE A 257 8.20 1.11 19.85
CA ILE A 257 8.03 0.84 18.41
C ILE A 257 8.98 1.72 17.59
N THR A 258 8.98 3.03 17.83
CA THR A 258 9.90 3.96 17.15
C THR A 258 11.37 3.62 17.41
N GLN A 259 11.70 3.12 18.61
CA GLN A 259 13.05 2.67 18.92
C GLN A 259 13.44 1.38 18.18
N LEU A 260 12.49 0.46 18.02
CA LEU A 260 12.65 -0.76 17.21
C LEU A 260 12.80 -0.44 15.73
N GLU A 261 11.97 0.43 15.17
CA GLU A 261 12.06 0.89 13.78
C GLU A 261 13.42 1.54 13.49
N LYS A 262 13.88 2.42 14.39
CA LYS A 262 15.20 3.04 14.28
C LYS A 262 16.33 2.01 14.34
N HIS A 263 16.20 0.99 15.19
CA HIS A 263 17.18 -0.08 15.28
C HIS A 263 17.20 -0.96 14.02
N MET A 264 16.02 -1.27 13.45
CA MET A 264 15.90 -1.99 12.17
C MET A 264 16.53 -1.21 11.02
N GLN A 265 16.31 0.11 10.97
CA GLN A 265 16.94 0.98 9.98
C GLN A 265 18.47 1.01 10.13
N ASP A 266 18.99 1.13 11.35
CA ASP A 266 20.44 1.09 11.63
C ASP A 266 21.07 -0.24 11.18
N LEU A 267 20.41 -1.37 11.46
CA LEU A 267 20.88 -2.68 11.00
C LEU A 267 20.91 -2.75 9.47
N THR A 268 19.90 -2.20 8.80
CA THR A 268 19.82 -2.16 7.34
C THR A 268 20.92 -1.30 6.74
N ASP A 269 21.15 -0.10 7.28
CA ASP A 269 22.21 0.80 6.84
C ASP A 269 23.60 0.20 7.07
N ARG A 270 23.81 -0.47 8.21
CA ARG A 270 25.06 -1.18 8.51
C ARG A 270 25.31 -2.36 7.58
N LEU A 271 24.27 -3.11 7.22
CA LEU A 271 24.37 -4.17 6.21
C LEU A 271 24.72 -3.60 4.84
N LEU A 272 24.16 -2.44 4.48
CA LEU A 272 24.45 -1.76 3.21
C LEU A 272 25.89 -1.23 3.15
N VAL A 273 26.41 -0.68 4.25
CA VAL A 273 27.82 -0.28 4.33
C VAL A 273 28.74 -1.50 4.24
N LYS A 274 28.39 -2.60 4.92
CA LYS A 274 29.18 -3.83 4.91
C LYS A 274 29.18 -4.51 3.54
N SER A 275 28.05 -4.53 2.83
CA SER A 275 27.97 -5.07 1.47
C SER A 275 28.76 -4.22 0.49
N LYS A 276 28.67 -2.89 0.59
CA LYS A 276 29.47 -1.96 -0.22
C LYS A 276 30.97 -2.14 0.00
N ALA A 277 31.40 -2.31 1.25
CA ALA A 277 32.81 -2.56 1.60
C ALA A 277 33.30 -3.93 1.11
N ALA A 278 32.45 -4.96 1.14
CA ALA A 278 32.76 -6.27 0.57
C ALA A 278 32.93 -6.19 -0.96
N MET A 279 32.04 -5.47 -1.65
CA MET A 279 32.12 -5.26 -3.11
C MET A 279 33.38 -4.49 -3.52
N THR A 280 33.78 -3.46 -2.78
CA THR A 280 35.05 -2.75 -3.06
C THR A 280 36.26 -3.65 -2.79
N SER A 281 36.24 -4.44 -1.72
CA SER A 281 37.32 -5.39 -1.42
C SER A 281 37.45 -6.47 -2.49
N GLU A 282 36.35 -6.94 -3.07
CA GLU A 282 36.36 -7.96 -4.12
C GLU A 282 36.86 -7.38 -5.46
N GLN A 283 36.50 -6.14 -5.77
CA GLN A 283 37.04 -5.39 -6.90
C GLN A 283 38.55 -5.14 -6.77
N ASP A 284 39.02 -4.73 -5.58
CA ASP A 284 40.44 -4.52 -5.29
C ASP A 284 41.25 -5.83 -5.41
N ILE A 285 40.65 -6.98 -5.03
CA ILE A 285 41.25 -8.31 -5.19
C ILE A 285 41.34 -8.72 -6.67
N LEU A 286 40.36 -8.34 -7.50
CA LEU A 286 40.37 -8.61 -8.93
C LEU A 286 41.40 -7.74 -9.66
N GLU A 287 41.54 -6.47 -9.29
CA GLU A 287 42.56 -5.57 -9.84
C GLU A 287 43.99 -6.01 -9.48
N LEU A 288 44.22 -6.49 -8.26
CA LEU A 288 45.52 -7.05 -7.85
C LEU A 288 45.90 -8.33 -8.62
N LYS A 289 44.93 -9.16 -9.01
CA LYS A 289 45.17 -10.36 -9.83
C LYS A 289 45.46 -10.02 -11.30
N GLY A 290 44.95 -8.90 -11.81
CA GLY A 290 45.25 -8.43 -13.17
C GLY A 290 46.68 -7.92 -13.35
N LEU A 291 47.32 -7.43 -12.28
CA LEU A 291 48.69 -6.89 -12.30
C LEU A 291 49.79 -7.96 -12.12
N GLN A 292 49.44 -9.24 -11.97
CA GLN A 292 50.40 -10.34 -11.86
C GLN A 292 50.68 -11.06 -13.20
N TYR A 293 50.11 -10.59 -14.30
CA TYR A 293 50.25 -11.16 -15.64
C TYR A 293 50.80 -10.17 -16.69
N ASP A 294 51.77 -9.34 -16.28
CA ASP A 294 52.71 -8.65 -17.19
C ASP A 294 54.16 -8.83 -16.71
#